data_AF-D2B595-F1
#
_entry.id   AF-D2B595-F1
#
_cell.length_a   1.000
_cell.length_b   1.000
_cell.length_c   1.000
_cell.angle_alpha   90.00
_cell.angle_beta   90.00
_cell.angle_gamma   90.00
#
_symmetry.space_group_name_H-M   'P 1'
#
loop_
_entity.id
_entity.type
_entity.pdbx_description
1 polymer ?
#
loop_
_entity_poly.entity_id
_entity_poly.type
_entity_poly.pdbx_seq_one_letter_code
_entity_poly.pdbx_strand_id
1 'polypeptide(L)'
;MKLKSLARAAAVAAMVAVAGTTLPAHPAAAATTLTWYNSQGQFDNDPANGAQAWVWVWTVNPSGAKIEWQFYDGTGGSLSVGAGASTSASLAKDVWRIRVCEVTPGWGYPCSDWKS
;
A
#
# COMPACT_ATOMS: atom_id res chain seq x y z
N MET A 1 18.26 37.60 42.41
CA MET A 1 17.14 36.64 42.53
C MET A 1 17.12 35.80 41.27
N LYS A 2 17.45 34.51 41.38
CA LYS A 2 17.73 33.59 40.26
C LYS A 2 16.52 32.69 39.97
N LEU A 3 16.40 32.34 38.70
CA LEU A 3 15.26 31.75 38.00
C LEU A 3 14.76 30.42 38.61
N LYS A 4 13.42 30.32 38.65
CA LYS A 4 12.65 29.07 38.74
C LYS A 4 12.48 28.50 37.33
N SER A 5 12.73 27.22 37.13
CA SER A 5 11.73 26.31 36.57
C SER A 5 12.19 24.86 36.62
N LEU A 6 11.21 23.97 36.75
CA LEU A 6 11.28 22.60 37.23
C LEU A 6 11.77 21.62 36.17
N ALA A 7 12.70 20.74 36.56
CA ALA A 7 13.06 19.55 35.82
C ALA A 7 12.09 18.41 36.18
N ARG A 8 11.42 17.87 35.16
CA ARG A 8 10.73 16.56 35.08
C ARG A 8 10.97 16.11 33.63
N ALA A 9 11.28 14.88 33.25
CA ALA A 9 11.01 13.59 33.86
C ALA A 9 12.06 12.56 33.40
N ALA A 10 11.96 11.39 34.01
CA ALA A 10 12.93 10.31 34.03
C ALA A 10 13.09 9.51 32.73
N ALA A 11 14.20 8.79 32.73
CA ALA A 11 14.75 7.83 31.79
C ALA A 11 13.76 6.91 31.04
N VAL A 12 14.11 6.61 29.78
CA VAL A 12 14.17 5.24 29.28
C VAL A 12 15.44 5.09 28.45
N ALA A 13 16.44 4.45 29.03
CA ALA A 13 17.60 3.92 28.32
C ALA A 13 17.31 2.45 28.00
N ALA A 14 17.27 2.13 26.71
CA ALA A 14 17.64 0.84 26.13
C ALA A 14 17.28 0.88 24.64
N MET A 15 18.26 1.10 23.77
CA MET A 15 18.17 0.54 22.42
C MET A 15 19.35 -0.40 22.25
N VAL A 16 18.95 -1.66 22.11
CA VAL A 16 19.74 -2.85 21.90
C VAL A 16 20.70 -2.63 20.73
N ALA A 17 21.98 -2.90 20.95
CA ALA A 17 22.93 -3.10 19.86
C ALA A 17 22.54 -4.40 19.13
N VAL A 18 21.85 -4.27 17.99
CA VAL A 18 21.61 -5.42 17.11
C VAL A 18 22.93 -5.72 16.40
N ALA A 19 23.62 -6.73 16.92
CA ALA A 19 24.77 -7.34 16.28
C ALA A 19 24.37 -7.82 14.87
N GLY A 20 25.29 -7.62 13.92
CA GLY A 20 25.09 -7.84 12.51
C GLY A 20 24.54 -9.23 12.16
N THR A 21 23.38 -9.22 11.54
CA THR A 21 23.14 -10.02 10.35
C THR A 21 23.03 -9.03 9.21
N THR A 22 23.97 -9.06 8.25
CA THR A 22 23.71 -8.48 6.94
C THR A 22 22.55 -9.28 6.34
N LEU A 23 21.32 -8.89 6.67
CA LEU A 23 20.17 -9.34 5.91
C LEU A 23 20.49 -8.92 4.47
N PRO A 24 20.49 -9.84 3.49
CA PRO A 24 20.52 -9.39 2.11
C PRO A 24 19.32 -8.45 1.99
N ALA A 25 19.61 -7.16 1.79
CA ALA A 25 18.60 -6.22 1.35
C ALA A 25 18.05 -6.85 0.07
N HIS A 26 16.84 -7.39 0.15
CA HIS A 26 16.21 -7.93 -1.02
C HIS A 26 16.11 -6.78 -2.01
N PRO A 27 16.46 -7.01 -3.29
CA PRO A 27 16.36 -5.96 -4.28
C PRO A 27 14.89 -5.53 -4.31
N ALA A 28 14.62 -4.29 -3.92
CA ALA A 28 13.28 -3.72 -3.98
C ALA A 28 12.71 -3.98 -5.38
N ALA A 29 11.71 -4.87 -5.45
CA ALA A 29 11.06 -5.16 -6.71
C ALA A 29 10.43 -3.86 -7.21
N ALA A 30 10.59 -3.55 -8.50
CA ALA A 30 9.90 -2.40 -9.05
C ALA A 30 8.40 -2.67 -8.98
N ALA A 31 7.67 -1.80 -8.30
CA ALA A 31 6.23 -1.91 -8.17
C ALA A 31 5.54 -2.01 -9.55
N THR A 32 4.58 -2.93 -9.66
CA THR A 32 3.79 -3.15 -10.88
C THR A 32 2.65 -2.14 -10.96
N THR A 33 2.68 -1.29 -11.99
CA THR A 33 1.66 -0.25 -12.23
C THR A 33 0.73 -0.65 -13.37
N LEU A 34 -0.56 -0.37 -13.18
CA LEU A 34 -1.62 -0.61 -14.13
C LEU A 34 -2.48 0.66 -14.25
N THR A 35 -2.65 1.15 -15.48
CA THR A 35 -3.55 2.26 -15.79
C THR A 35 -4.80 1.74 -16.48
N TRP A 36 -5.98 2.17 -16.02
CA TRP A 36 -7.27 1.80 -16.59
C TRP A 36 -8.17 3.04 -16.64
N TYR A 37 -8.49 3.50 -17.85
CA TYR A 37 -9.23 4.74 -18.10
C TYR A 37 -8.66 5.95 -17.31
N ASN A 38 -9.41 6.44 -16.32
CA ASN A 38 -9.13 7.60 -15.47
C ASN A 38 -8.52 7.19 -14.13
N SER A 39 -8.07 5.94 -14.00
CA SER A 39 -7.63 5.35 -12.74
C SER A 39 -6.29 4.65 -12.91
N GLN A 40 -5.58 4.56 -11.80
CA GLN A 40 -4.32 3.83 -11.70
C GLN A 40 -4.34 2.95 -10.47
N GLY A 41 -3.79 1.75 -10.61
CA GLY A 41 -3.54 0.82 -9.52
C GLY A 41 -2.09 0.40 -9.53
N GLN A 42 -1.57 0.09 -8.36
CA GLN A 42 -0.20 -0.37 -8.19
C GLN A 42 -0.14 -1.45 -7.11
N PHE A 43 0.80 -2.38 -7.25
CA PHE A 43 1.22 -3.24 -6.14
C PHE A 43 2.72 -3.47 -6.15
N ASP A 44 3.24 -3.91 -5.02
CA ASP A 44 4.66 -4.22 -4.82
C ASP A 44 4.76 -5.26 -3.71
N ASN A 45 5.56 -6.31 -3.93
CA ASN A 45 5.81 -7.39 -2.97
C ASN A 45 7.12 -7.19 -2.17
N ASP A 46 7.74 -6.02 -2.26
CA ASP A 46 8.86 -5.63 -1.41
C ASP A 46 8.84 -4.11 -1.07
N PRO A 47 7.80 -3.63 -0.34
CA PRO A 47 7.64 -2.20 -0.03
C PRO A 47 8.74 -1.55 0.83
N ALA A 48 9.72 -2.31 1.33
CA ALA A 48 10.67 -1.87 2.36
C ALA A 48 10.03 -1.27 3.65
N ASN A 49 8.72 -1.47 3.88
CA ASN A 49 7.97 -0.94 5.03
C ASN A 49 7.65 -2.01 6.09
N GLY A 50 8.21 -3.21 5.95
CA GLY A 50 7.98 -4.36 6.84
C GLY A 50 6.72 -5.17 6.54
N ALA A 51 5.88 -4.73 5.60
CA ALA A 51 4.81 -5.56 5.04
C ALA A 51 5.35 -6.50 3.97
N GLN A 52 4.60 -7.58 3.70
CA GLN A 52 4.94 -8.49 2.62
C GLN A 52 4.57 -7.91 1.25
N ALA A 53 3.47 -7.16 1.17
CA ALA A 53 3.14 -6.40 -0.02
C ALA A 53 2.41 -5.10 0.32
N TRP A 54 2.29 -4.18 -0.63
CA TRP A 54 1.31 -3.10 -0.57
C TRP A 54 0.57 -2.97 -1.89
N VAL A 55 -0.62 -2.38 -1.81
CA VAL A 55 -1.44 -2.02 -2.95
C VAL A 55 -1.84 -0.56 -2.84
N TRP A 56 -2.12 0.06 -3.99
CA TRP A 56 -2.59 1.44 -4.07
C TRP A 56 -3.50 1.65 -5.25
N VAL A 57 -4.41 2.60 -5.10
CA VAL A 57 -5.34 3.02 -6.14
C VAL A 57 -5.53 4.52 -6.10
N TRP A 58 -5.68 5.11 -7.28
CA TRP A 58 -6.04 6.51 -7.48
C TRP A 58 -6.98 6.66 -8.68
N THR A 59 -7.80 7.71 -8.67
CA THR A 59 -8.70 8.00 -9.77
C THR A 59 -9.05 9.48 -9.91
N VAL A 60 -9.30 9.92 -11.14
CA VAL A 60 -10.04 11.16 -11.45
C VAL A 60 -11.45 10.88 -11.94
N ASN A 61 -11.90 9.63 -11.97
CA ASN A 61 -13.28 9.29 -12.29
C ASN A 61 -14.22 9.90 -11.21
N PRO A 62 -15.29 10.63 -11.60
CA PRO A 62 -16.20 11.27 -10.66
C PRO A 62 -17.01 10.29 -9.79
N SER A 63 -17.08 9.01 -10.18
CA SER A 63 -17.79 7.96 -9.48
C SER A 63 -16.86 7.09 -8.62
N GLY A 64 -15.54 7.26 -8.73
CA GLY A 64 -14.54 6.50 -7.99
C GLY A 64 -13.99 5.28 -8.73
N ALA A 65 -13.10 4.57 -8.05
CA ALA A 65 -12.44 3.38 -8.57
C ALA A 65 -12.14 2.39 -7.45
N LYS A 66 -11.80 1.15 -7.81
CA LYS A 66 -11.24 0.17 -6.90
C LYS A 66 -10.10 -0.59 -7.55
N ILE A 67 -9.15 -1.00 -6.73
CA ILE A 67 -8.19 -2.06 -7.07
C ILE A 67 -8.66 -3.35 -6.43
N GLU A 68 -8.57 -4.44 -7.19
CA GLU A 68 -8.73 -5.80 -6.68
C GLU A 68 -7.41 -6.54 -6.83
N TRP A 69 -7.11 -7.41 -5.87
CA TRP A 69 -5.90 -8.23 -5.90
C TRP A 69 -6.21 -9.69 -5.58
N GLN A 70 -5.34 -10.57 -6.05
CA GLN A 70 -5.30 -11.98 -5.66
C GLN A 70 -3.91 -12.34 -5.18
N PHE A 71 -3.85 -13.15 -4.14
CA PHE A 71 -2.65 -13.80 -3.66
C PHE A 71 -2.45 -15.13 -4.41
N TYR A 72 -1.26 -15.73 -4.28
CA TYR A 72 -0.94 -17.01 -4.94
C TYR A 72 -1.80 -18.21 -4.45
N ASP A 73 -2.41 -18.10 -3.27
CA ASP A 73 -3.34 -19.11 -2.73
C ASP A 73 -4.78 -18.98 -3.27
N GLY A 74 -5.02 -18.03 -4.17
CA GLY A 74 -6.33 -17.75 -4.76
C GLY A 74 -7.25 -16.88 -3.90
N THR A 75 -6.89 -16.59 -2.65
CA THR A 75 -7.60 -15.59 -1.84
C THR A 75 -7.26 -14.18 -2.30
N GLY A 76 -8.03 -13.18 -1.90
CA GLY A 76 -7.84 -11.82 -2.39
C GLY A 76 -8.65 -10.79 -1.64
N GLY A 77 -8.63 -9.56 -2.15
CA GLY A 77 -9.34 -8.44 -1.56
C GLY A 77 -9.52 -7.28 -2.52
N SER A 78 -10.07 -6.19 -2.00
CA SER A 78 -10.29 -4.98 -2.77
C SER A 78 -10.14 -3.73 -1.91
N LEU A 79 -9.73 -2.63 -2.54
CA LEU A 79 -9.58 -1.32 -1.92
C LEU A 79 -10.22 -0.28 -2.87
N SER A 80 -11.10 0.56 -2.33
CA SER A 80 -11.89 1.51 -3.13
C SER A 80 -11.57 2.95 -2.74
N VAL A 81 -11.73 3.85 -3.70
CA VAL A 81 -11.49 5.28 -3.54
C VAL A 81 -12.57 6.10 -4.25
N GLY A 82 -12.90 7.26 -3.67
CA GLY A 82 -13.81 8.22 -4.27
C GLY A 82 -13.15 9.11 -5.34
N ALA A 83 -13.92 10.04 -5.88
CA ALA A 83 -13.47 10.95 -6.93
C ALA A 83 -12.25 11.78 -6.51
N GLY A 84 -11.23 11.82 -7.38
CA GLY A 84 -10.05 12.67 -7.21
C GLY A 84 -9.12 12.26 -6.07
N ALA A 85 -9.29 11.08 -5.50
CA ALA A 85 -8.57 10.62 -4.31
C ALA A 85 -7.69 9.41 -4.61
N SER A 86 -6.77 9.13 -3.68
CA SER A 86 -5.97 7.91 -3.63
C SER A 86 -6.04 7.25 -2.26
N THR A 87 -5.70 5.97 -2.20
CA THR A 87 -5.53 5.23 -0.94
C THR A 87 -4.61 4.03 -1.16
N SER A 88 -4.03 3.51 -0.08
CA SER A 88 -3.17 2.33 -0.08
C SER A 88 -3.46 1.41 1.11
N ALA A 89 -3.04 0.16 0.98
CA ALA A 89 -3.09 -0.81 2.06
C ALA A 89 -1.82 -1.68 2.05
N SER A 90 -1.27 -1.93 3.24
CA SER A 90 -0.25 -2.96 3.45
C SER A 90 -0.92 -4.32 3.61
N LEU A 91 -0.31 -5.35 3.02
CA LEU A 91 -0.82 -6.71 2.97
C LEU A 91 0.18 -7.67 3.62
N ALA A 92 -0.36 -8.72 4.24
CA ALA A 92 0.42 -9.75 4.93
C ALA A 92 0.82 -10.92 4.00
N LYS A 93 0.63 -10.79 2.69
CA LYS A 93 0.89 -11.82 1.67
C LYS A 93 1.29 -11.20 0.34
N ASP A 94 2.10 -11.91 -0.43
CA ASP A 94 2.49 -11.51 -1.79
C ASP A 94 1.29 -11.54 -2.74
N VAL A 95 1.14 -10.44 -3.47
CA VAL A 95 0.15 -10.29 -4.53
C VAL A 95 0.65 -11.01 -5.78
N TRP A 96 -0.20 -11.87 -6.33
CA TRP A 96 0.01 -12.55 -7.61
C TRP A 96 -0.42 -11.68 -8.79
N ARG A 97 -1.55 -10.98 -8.66
CA ARG A 97 -2.10 -10.13 -9.71
C ARG A 97 -3.08 -9.12 -9.17
N ILE A 98 -3.18 -8.00 -9.88
CA ILE A 98 -4.16 -6.94 -9.64
C ILE A 98 -5.03 -6.66 -10.86
N ARG A 99 -6.17 -6.02 -10.64
CA ARG A 99 -6.93 -5.32 -11.69
C ARG A 99 -7.52 -4.04 -11.13
N VAL A 100 -7.77 -3.07 -12.01
CA VAL A 100 -8.38 -1.79 -11.64
C VAL A 100 -9.77 -1.73 -12.27
N CYS A 101 -10.76 -1.34 -11.48
CA CYS A 101 -12.14 -1.18 -11.92
C CYS A 101 -12.60 0.25 -11.66
N GLU A 102 -13.28 0.85 -12.62
CA GLU A 102 -13.93 2.16 -12.42
C GLU A 102 -15.41 1.97 -12.11
N VAL A 103 -15.97 2.86 -11.28
CA VAL A 103 -17.42 2.93 -11.14
C VAL A 103 -17.99 3.61 -12.37
N THR A 104 -18.89 2.94 -13.09
CA THR A 104 -19.64 3.58 -14.19
C THR A 104 -21.12 3.61 -13.83
N PRO A 105 -21.71 4.80 -13.57
CA PRO A 105 -23.13 4.92 -13.26
C PRO A 105 -23.99 4.29 -14.36
N GLY A 106 -24.83 3.31 -13.98
CA GLY A 106 -25.74 2.61 -14.90
C GLY A 106 -25.14 1.44 -15.70
N TRP A 107 -23.82 1.19 -15.62
CA TRP A 107 -23.13 0.14 -16.40
C TRP A 107 -22.28 -0.81 -15.55
N GLY A 108 -22.17 -0.58 -14.24
CA GLY A 108 -21.46 -1.46 -13.31
C GLY A 108 -19.99 -1.07 -13.12
N TYR A 109 -19.14 -2.07 -12.86
CA TYR A 109 -17.70 -1.90 -12.64
C TYR A 109 -16.89 -2.54 -13.78
N PRO A 110 -16.68 -1.85 -14.92
CA PRO A 110 -15.73 -2.33 -15.91
C PRO A 110 -14.32 -2.36 -15.31
N CYS A 111 -13.69 -3.52 -15.40
CA CYS A 111 -12.34 -3.74 -14.91
C CYS A 111 -11.38 -3.96 -16.07
N SER A 112 -10.12 -3.60 -15.86
CA SER A 112 -9.02 -4.08 -16.68
C SER A 112 -8.91 -5.60 -16.63
N ASP A 113 -8.13 -6.15 -17.55
CA ASP A 113 -7.58 -7.49 -17.38
C ASP A 113 -6.71 -7.57 -16.12
N TRP A 114 -6.56 -8.79 -15.61
CA TRP A 114 -5.65 -9.06 -14.51
C TRP A 114 -4.19 -8.90 -14.96
N LYS A 115 -3.39 -8.23 -14.14
CA LYS A 115 -1.97 -7.99 -14.35
C LYS A 115 -1.15 -8.56 -13.19
N SER A 116 -0.22 -9.45 -13.51
CA SER A 116 0.87 -9.90 -12.62
C SER A 116 2.10 -9.02 -12.76
#